data_AF-A0A132A7H3-F1
#
_entry.id   AF-A0A132A7H3-F1
#
_cell.length_a   1.000
_cell.length_b   1.000
_cell.length_c   1.000
_cell.angle_alpha   90.00
_cell.angle_beta   90.00
_cell.angle_gamma   90.00
#
_symmetry.space_group_name_H-M   'P 1'
#
loop_
_entity.id
_entity.type
_entity.pdbx_description
1 polymer ?
#
loop_
_entity_poly.entity_id
_entity_poly.type
_entity_poly.pdbx_seq_one_letter_code
_entity_poly.pdbx_strand_id
1 'polypeptide(L)'
;MGRILLKFVNFYDDQKSDAHFNQKDEKFLSSTSYQHVLVTDINPNDLNSIVFKWTHGWTLFKKRIFIENIEVVPLSTRSQHELFETEKSNGIVNDEEVVFDRESVIQERRSKRNNLA
;
A
#
# COMPACT_ATOMS: atom_id res chain seq x y z
N MET A 1 -15.55 -3.23 -10.17
CA MET A 1 -14.79 -2.00 -10.45
C MET A 1 -14.59 -1.28 -9.12
N GLY A 2 -13.55 -0.48 -8.99
CA GLY A 2 -13.30 0.32 -7.79
C GLY A 2 -12.20 1.36 -7.98
N ARG A 3 -11.98 2.14 -6.92
CA ARG A 3 -10.96 3.18 -6.82
C ARG A 3 -10.02 2.86 -5.68
N ILE A 4 -8.74 3.15 -5.89
CA ILE A 4 -7.68 2.99 -4.91
C ILE A 4 -7.16 4.38 -4.55
N LEU A 5 -7.09 4.63 -3.25
CA LEU A 5 -6.41 5.76 -2.65
C LEU A 5 -5.20 5.21 -1.89
N LEU A 6 -4.05 5.82 -2.11
CA LEU A 6 -2.82 5.57 -1.37
C LEU A 6 -2.48 6.82 -0.58
N LYS A 7 -2.00 6.64 0.65
CA LYS A 7 -1.44 7.71 1.44
C LYS A 7 -0.05 7.31 1.90
N PHE A 8 0.92 8.07 1.45
CA PHE A 8 2.34 7.87 1.75
C PHE A 8 2.66 8.59 3.06
N VAL A 9 3.30 7.87 3.98
CA VAL A 9 3.63 8.37 5.33
C VAL A 9 5.10 8.14 5.60
N ASN A 10 5.82 9.22 5.92
CA ASN A 10 7.23 9.14 6.25
C ASN A 10 7.48 8.65 7.70
N PHE A 11 8.74 8.39 8.07
CA PHE A 11 9.11 7.92 9.41
C PHE A 11 8.72 8.88 10.53
N TYR A 12 8.69 10.18 10.26
CA TYR A 12 8.44 11.22 11.26
C TYR A 12 6.94 11.57 11.40
N ASP A 13 6.09 10.99 10.55
CA ASP A 13 4.64 11.27 10.43
C ASP A 13 4.29 12.75 10.18
N ASP A 14 5.27 13.57 9.79
CA ASP A 14 5.14 15.00 9.53
C ASP A 14 4.91 15.31 8.04
N GLN A 15 5.23 14.36 7.14
CA GLN A 15 4.91 14.45 5.71
C GLN A 15 3.94 13.36 5.30
N LYS A 16 2.80 13.79 4.73
CA LYS A 16 1.74 12.93 4.23
C LYS A 16 1.37 13.36 2.82
N SER A 17 1.33 12.43 1.89
CA SER A 17 0.92 12.68 0.50
C SER A 17 -0.17 11.69 0.13
N ASP A 18 -1.36 12.22 -0.16
CA ASP A 18 -2.46 11.42 -0.71
C ASP A 18 -2.30 11.30 -2.24
N ALA A 19 -2.54 10.11 -2.78
CA ALA A 19 -2.47 9.84 -4.20
C ALA A 19 -3.64 8.94 -4.64
N HIS A 20 -4.42 9.42 -5.60
CA HIS A 20 -5.39 8.59 -6.28
C HIS A 20 -4.67 7.72 -7.32
N PHE A 21 -4.63 6.41 -7.09
CA PHE A 21 -4.03 5.47 -8.04
C PHE A 21 -4.81 5.47 -9.37
N ASN A 22 -6.13 5.59 -9.29
CA ASN A 22 -7.02 5.71 -10.44
C ASN A 22 -8.12 6.75 -10.19
N GLN A 23 -8.40 7.60 -11.19
CA GLN A 23 -9.37 8.70 -11.08
C GLN A 23 -10.84 8.24 -11.20
N LYS A 24 -11.08 7.10 -11.84
CA LYS A 24 -12.41 6.52 -12.08
C LYS A 24 -12.42 5.04 -11.71
N ASP A 25 -13.62 4.51 -11.47
CA ASP A 25 -13.82 3.09 -11.18
C ASP A 25 -13.19 2.20 -12.26
N GLU A 26 -12.24 1.35 -11.84
CA GLU A 26 -11.49 0.45 -12.71
C GLU A 26 -11.69 -1.02 -12.33
N LYS A 27 -11.62 -1.92 -13.31
CA LYS A 27 -11.70 -3.37 -13.07
C LYS A 27 -10.31 -3.92 -12.75
N PHE A 28 -10.07 -4.24 -11.48
CA PHE A 28 -8.90 -4.99 -11.05
C PHE A 28 -9.13 -6.49 -11.21
N LEU A 29 -8.14 -7.18 -11.79
CA LEU A 29 -8.09 -8.62 -12.00
C LEU A 29 -7.18 -9.25 -10.96
N SER A 30 -7.49 -10.47 -10.55
CA SER A 30 -6.64 -11.25 -9.66
C SER A 30 -5.28 -11.54 -10.31
N SER A 31 -4.23 -11.67 -9.49
CA SER A 31 -2.89 -12.06 -9.95
C SER A 31 -2.32 -11.15 -11.04
N THR A 32 -2.70 -9.88 -11.03
CA THR A 32 -2.28 -8.86 -12.00
C THR A 32 -1.61 -7.72 -11.26
N SER A 33 -0.42 -7.33 -11.71
CA SER A 33 0.29 -6.15 -11.20
C SER A 33 -0.21 -4.89 -11.90
N TYR A 34 -0.45 -3.84 -11.11
CA TYR A 34 -0.86 -2.53 -11.59
C TYR A 34 0.20 -1.50 -11.19
N GLN A 35 0.46 -0.52 -12.05
CA GLN A 35 1.45 0.53 -11.80
C GLN A 35 0.84 1.92 -11.98
N HIS A 36 1.30 2.86 -11.17
CA HIS A 36 0.96 4.28 -11.30
C HIS A 36 2.18 5.13 -10.98
N VAL A 37 2.40 6.18 -11.75
CA VAL A 37 3.47 7.14 -11.52
C VAL A 37 2.87 8.37 -10.85
N LEU A 38 3.39 8.71 -9.67
CA LEU A 38 3.00 9.90 -8.93
C LEU A 38 4.20 10.82 -8.72
N VAL A 39 3.92 12.11 -8.61
CA VAL A 39 4.89 13.13 -8.20
C VAL A 39 4.53 13.53 -6.78
N THR A 40 5.49 13.43 -5.86
CA THR A 40 5.33 13.75 -4.45
C THR A 40 6.59 14.43 -3.93
N ASP A 41 6.43 15.29 -2.93
CA ASP A 41 7.54 15.92 -2.22
C ASP A 41 8.14 15.02 -1.13
N ILE A 42 7.52 13.85 -0.88
CA ILE A 42 8.05 12.87 0.07
C ILE A 42 9.34 12.29 -0.49
N ASN A 43 10.42 12.40 0.29
CA ASN A 43 11.65 11.69 0.03
C ASN A 43 11.41 10.17 0.12
N PRO A 44 11.66 9.41 -0.96
CA PRO A 44 11.38 7.97 -0.96
C PRO A 44 12.17 7.20 0.11
N ASN A 45 13.36 7.67 0.47
CA ASN A 45 14.16 7.04 1.52
C ASN A 45 13.51 7.16 2.90
N ASP A 46 12.73 8.22 3.13
CA ASP A 46 12.06 8.48 4.40
C ASP A 46 10.67 7.82 4.48
N LEU A 47 10.22 7.15 3.41
CA LEU A 47 8.91 6.52 3.35
C LEU A 47 8.82 5.30 4.28
N ASN A 48 8.00 5.37 5.32
CA ASN A 48 7.90 4.31 6.32
C ASN A 48 6.75 3.34 6.03
N SER A 49 5.60 3.89 5.63
CA SER A 49 4.40 3.10 5.40
C SER A 49 3.52 3.73 4.32
N ILE A 50 2.64 2.90 3.77
CA ILE A 50 1.60 3.30 2.83
C ILE A 50 0.26 2.87 3.41
N VAL A 51 -0.63 3.83 3.63
CA VAL A 51 -2.03 3.53 3.94
C VAL A 51 -2.77 3.32 2.63
N PHE A 52 -3.28 2.11 2.43
CA PHE A 52 -4.05 1.71 1.27
C PHE A 52 -5.54 1.74 1.62
N LYS A 53 -6.35 2.32 0.73
CA LYS A 53 -7.80 2.29 0.83
C LYS A 53 -8.41 1.94 -0.53
N TRP A 54 -9.31 0.97 -0.52
CA TRP A 54 -10.05 0.58 -1.71
C TRP A 54 -11.55 0.76 -1.53
N THR A 55 -12.16 1.42 -2.51
CA THR A 55 -13.61 1.60 -2.58
C THR A 55 -14.11 0.94 -3.85
N HIS A 56 -15.01 -0.03 -3.75
CA HIS A 56 -15.67 -0.59 -4.92
C HIS A 56 -16.84 0.27 -5.37
N GLY A 57 -17.12 0.28 -6.67
CA GLY A 57 -18.37 0.84 -7.21
C GLY A 57 -19.59 0.07 -6.73
N TRP A 58 -20.79 0.51 -7.14
CA TRP A 58 -22.04 -0.14 -6.75
C TRP A 58 -22.03 -1.65 -7.06
N THR A 59 -22.38 -2.47 -6.08
CA THR A 59 -22.48 -3.92 -6.23
C THR A 59 -23.40 -4.52 -5.16
N LEU A 60 -24.10 -5.60 -5.50
CA LEU A 60 -24.99 -6.33 -4.59
C LEU A 60 -24.24 -7.27 -3.63
N PHE A 61 -22.97 -7.57 -3.89
CA PHE A 61 -22.17 -8.51 -3.11
C PHE A 61 -21.00 -7.80 -2.43
N LYS A 62 -20.70 -8.19 -1.19
CA LYS A 62 -19.47 -7.73 -0.53
C LYS A 62 -18.26 -8.26 -1.29
N LYS A 63 -17.38 -7.36 -1.71
CA LYS A 63 -16.13 -7.71 -2.38
C LYS A 63 -14.95 -7.44 -1.45
N ARG A 64 -13.87 -8.19 -1.69
CA ARG A 64 -12.57 -8.03 -1.02
C ARG A 64 -11.50 -7.93 -2.08
N ILE A 65 -10.48 -7.13 -1.81
CA ILE A 65 -9.24 -7.11 -2.60
C ILE A 65 -8.12 -7.70 -1.74
N PHE A 66 -7.24 -8.46 -2.39
CA PHE A 66 -6.04 -9.02 -1.77
C PHE A 66 -4.85 -8.41 -2.51
N ILE A 67 -3.94 -7.82 -1.75
CA ILE A 67 -2.73 -7.19 -2.25
C ILE A 67 -1.59 -7.91 -1.55
N GLU A 68 -0.69 -8.49 -2.33
CA GLU A 68 0.47 -9.22 -1.81
C GLU A 68 1.51 -8.25 -1.26
N ASN A 69 1.86 -7.25 -2.06
CA ASN A 69 2.79 -6.18 -1.70
C ASN A 69 2.50 -4.93 -2.52
N ILE A 70 3.08 -3.81 -2.09
CA ILE A 70 3.19 -2.57 -2.85
C ILE A 70 4.69 -2.29 -3.02
N GLU A 71 5.13 -2.15 -4.26
CA GLU A 71 6.51 -1.80 -4.59
C GLU A 71 6.59 -0.31 -4.97
N VAL A 72 7.54 0.41 -4.35
CA VAL A 72 7.83 1.81 -4.68
C VAL A 72 9.20 1.89 -5.35
N VAL A 73 9.21 2.47 -6.56
CA VAL A 73 10.43 2.69 -7.35
C VAL A 73 10.63 4.19 -7.55
N PRO A 74 11.61 4.82 -6.87
CA PRO A 74 11.96 6.21 -7.10
C PRO A 74 12.44 6.43 -8.54
N LEU A 75 11.86 7.41 -9.23
CA LEU A 75 12.27 7.73 -10.60
C LEU A 75 13.68 8.35 -10.67
N SER A 76 14.11 9.03 -9.61
CA SER A 76 15.44 9.65 -9.49
C SER A 76 16.55 8.64 -9.23
N THR A 77 16.23 7.52 -8.57
CA THR A 77 17.19 6.48 -8.16
C THR A 77 16.61 5.11 -8.49
N ARG A 78 16.61 4.76 -9.78
CA ARG A 78 16.02 3.52 -10.33
C ARG A 78 16.55 2.20 -9.74
N SER A 79 17.57 2.24 -8.89
CA SER A 79 18.19 1.06 -8.27
C SER A 79 17.66 0.74 -6.88
N GLN A 80 16.84 1.61 -6.27
CA GLN A 80 16.27 1.37 -4.95
C GLN A 80 14.80 0.99 -5.11
N HIS A 81 14.47 -0.26 -4.82
CA HIS A 81 13.11 -0.75 -4.79
C HIS A 81 12.74 -0.96 -3.33
N GLU A 82 11.67 -0.31 -2.87
CA GLU A 82 11.20 -0.46 -1.51
C GLU A 82 9.90 -1.27 -1.54
N LEU A 83 9.90 -2.40 -0.82
CA LEU A 83 8.77 -3.30 -0.73
C LEU A 83 7.99 -3.04 0.56
N PHE A 84 6.67 -2.92 0.42
CA PHE A 84 5.75 -2.75 1.52
C PHE A 84 4.76 -3.90 1.55
N GLU A 85 4.61 -4.53 2.72
CA GLU A 85 3.68 -5.65 2.93
C GLU A 85 2.66 -5.29 4.02
N THR A 86 1.61 -6.08 4.13
CA THR A 86 0.62 -5.94 5.21
C THR A 86 0.49 -7.24 5.99
N GLU A 87 0.26 -7.15 7.30
CA GLU A 87 -0.13 -8.32 8.12
C GLU A 87 -1.61 -8.72 7.87
N LYS A 88 -2.36 -7.93 7.08
CA LYS A 88 -3.77 -8.18 6.75
C LYS A 88 -3.93 -9.41 5.85
N SER A 89 -4.34 -10.55 6.41
CA SER A 89 -4.55 -11.80 5.67
C SER A 89 -5.99 -12.01 5.16
N ASN A 90 -6.99 -11.36 5.76
CA ASN A 90 -8.41 -11.62 5.49
C ASN A 90 -8.98 -10.85 4.28
N GLY A 91 -8.11 -10.24 3.47
CA GLY A 91 -8.48 -9.32 2.40
C GLY A 91 -9.02 -7.98 2.93
N ILE A 92 -8.95 -6.97 2.08
CA ILE A 92 -9.32 -5.59 2.36
C ILE A 92 -10.75 -5.36 1.88
N VAL A 93 -11.64 -4.94 2.77
CA VAL A 93 -13.05 -4.67 2.43
C VAL A 93 -13.25 -3.24 1.95
N ASN A 94 -14.45 -2.95 1.44
CA ASN A 94 -14.82 -1.62 0.97
C ASN A 94 -14.62 -0.55 2.04
N ASP A 95 -13.97 0.54 1.64
CA ASP A 95 -13.72 1.73 2.46
C ASP A 95 -12.82 1.50 3.69
N GLU A 96 -12.22 0.31 3.80
CA GLU A 96 -11.25 -0.02 4.84
C GLU A 96 -9.87 0.57 4.52
N GLU A 97 -9.24 1.19 5.53
CA GLU A 97 -7.85 1.60 5.49
C GLU A 97 -6.96 0.49 6.05
N VAL A 98 -5.91 0.13 5.30
CA VAL A 98 -4.96 -0.90 5.67
C VAL A 98 -3.55 -0.36 5.50
N VAL A 99 -2.72 -0.55 6.52
CA VAL A 99 -1.32 -0.12 6.51
C VAL A 99 -0.46 -1.20 5.86
N PHE A 100 0.38 -0.76 4.92
CA PHE A 100 1.48 -1.51 4.37
C PHE A 100 2.77 -0.92 4.94
N ASP A 101 3.46 -1.70 5.76
CA ASP A 101 4.73 -1.30 6.38
C ASP A 101 5.89 -1.77 5.50
N ARG A 102 7.02 -1.06 5.55
CA ARG A 102 8.25 -1.48 4.87
C ARG A 102 8.67 -2.87 5.35
N GLU A 103 9.13 -3.73 4.44
CA GLU A 103 9.46 -5.14 4.73
C GLU A 103 10.42 -5.28 5.94
N SER A 104 11.44 -4.42 6.02
CA SER A 104 12.41 -4.41 7.13
C SER A 104 11.75 -4.25 8.50
N VAL A 105 10.71 -3.42 8.60
CA VAL A 105 9.93 -3.19 9.83
C VAL A 105 9.13 -4.45 10.20
N ILE A 106 8.58 -5.14 9.21
CA ILE A 106 7.80 -6.36 9.42
C ILE A 106 8.70 -7.51 9.87
N GLN A 107 9.87 -7.68 9.23
CA GLN A 107 10.87 -8.67 9.61
C GLN A 107 11.33 -8.48 11.06
N GLU A 108 11.58 -7.23 11.48
CA GLU A 108 11.94 -6.90 12.86
C GLU A 108 10.82 -7.31 13.85
N ARG A 109 9.56 -6.99 13.55
CA ARG A 109 8.41 -7.37 14.40
C ARG A 109 8.24 -8.89 14.49
N ARG A 110 8.37 -9.62 13.37
CA ARG A 110 8.30 -11.09 13.33
C ARG A 110 9.41 -11.72 14.18
N SER A 111 10.64 -11.22 14.07
CA SER A 111 11.78 -11.68 14.87
C SER A 111 11.55 -11.48 16.38
N LYS A 112 11.03 -10.31 16.79
CA LYS A 112 10.70 -10.05 18.20
C LYS A 112 9.62 -10.98 18.76
N ARG A 113 8.58 -11.30 17.98
CA ARG A 113 7.51 -12.23 18.41
C ARG A 113 8.05 -13.66 18.60
N ASN A 114 8.94 -14.12 17.73
CA ASN A 114 9.50 -15.47 17.82
C ASN A 114 10.46 -15.66 19.00
N ASN A 115 11.09 -14.58 19.50
CA ASN A 115 11.96 -14.63 20.69
C ASN A 115 11.19 -14.55 22.02
N LEU A 116 9.86 -14.40 21.98
CA LEU A 116 8.99 -14.30 23.14
C LEU A 116 8.08 -15.54 23.32
N ALA A 117 8.17 -16.52 22.41
CA ALA A 117 7.44 -17.79 22.44
C ALA A 117 8.37 -18.94 22.83
#